data_AF-A0A520J8L2-F1
#
_entry.id   AF-A0A520J8L2-F1
#
_cell.length_a   1.000
_cell.length_b   1.000
_cell.length_c   1.000
_cell.angle_alpha   90.00
_cell.angle_beta   90.00
_cell.angle_gamma   90.00
#
_symmetry.space_group_name_H-M   'P 1'
#
loop_
_entity.id
_entity.type
_entity.pdbx_description
1 polymer ?
#
loop_
_entity_poly.entity_id
_entity_poly.type
_entity_poly.pdbx_seq_one_letter_code
_entity_poly.pdbx_strand_id
1 'polypeptide(L)'
;HRRQFWRGNCIAIGLAAGFLEPLESTSLYLIQEGISRFISLFPNGDIPDILRVEYNRYMQKKFEQVRDFIVLHYVATNRDDTPFWRYCRSMSVPDSLQHKMELFRETGRIFRYDDELFARPSWVAVMLGQGIMPKRCDPIVAALPARDVANSLQSMASAMKDAASRMPTHASFIASYCAATEG
;
A
#
# COMPACT_ATOMS: atom_id res chain seq x y z
N HIS A 1 -8.67 -10.59 9.63
CA HIS A 1 -8.02 -10.28 10.92
C HIS A 1 -8.94 -10.68 12.09
N ARG A 2 -8.43 -10.68 13.33
CA ARG A 2 -9.24 -10.88 14.56
C ARG A 2 -10.26 -9.75 14.72
N ARG A 3 -11.36 -10.01 15.41
CA ARG A 3 -12.37 -8.98 15.76
C ARG A 3 -11.85 -7.95 16.77
N GLN A 4 -11.02 -8.40 17.73
CA GLN A 4 -10.31 -7.56 18.68
C GLN A 4 -8.86 -8.00 18.72
N PHE A 5 -7.94 -7.03 18.61
CA PHE A 5 -6.50 -7.21 18.68
C PHE A 5 -5.98 -7.14 20.12
N TRP A 6 -6.63 -6.33 20.98
CA TRP A 6 -6.39 -6.27 22.42
C TRP A 6 -7.69 -6.61 23.17
N ARG A 7 -7.66 -7.68 23.99
CA ARG A 7 -8.77 -8.11 24.86
C ARG A 7 -8.25 -8.43 26.27
N GLY A 8 -8.82 -7.79 27.30
CA GLY A 8 -8.36 -7.96 28.68
C GLY A 8 -6.89 -7.56 28.82
N ASN A 9 -6.05 -8.47 29.30
CA ASN A 9 -4.60 -8.30 29.40
C ASN A 9 -3.82 -8.93 28.24
N CYS A 10 -4.48 -9.36 27.17
CA CYS A 10 -3.85 -10.04 26.03
C CYS A 10 -3.88 -9.19 24.76
N ILE A 11 -2.74 -9.10 24.08
CA ILE A 11 -2.57 -8.46 22.77
C ILE A 11 -2.11 -9.50 21.76
N ALA A 12 -2.81 -9.58 20.63
CA ALA A 12 -2.44 -10.42 19.51
C ALA A 12 -1.50 -9.65 18.57
N ILE A 13 -0.37 -10.26 18.19
CA ILE A 13 0.63 -9.72 17.27
C ILE A 13 0.94 -10.77 16.19
N GLY A 14 1.24 -10.31 14.97
CA GLY A 14 1.56 -11.19 13.84
C GLY A 14 0.40 -12.09 13.44
N LEU A 15 0.69 -13.37 13.16
CA LEU A 15 -0.34 -14.33 12.71
C LEU A 15 -1.48 -14.52 13.74
N ALA A 16 -1.23 -14.28 15.03
CA ALA A 16 -2.27 -14.34 16.05
C ALA A 16 -3.34 -13.22 15.88
N ALA A 17 -2.94 -12.07 15.33
CA ALA A 17 -3.78 -10.91 15.05
C ALA A 17 -4.54 -11.02 13.72
N GLY A 18 -3.92 -11.63 12.71
CA GLY A 18 -4.52 -11.79 11.39
C GLY A 18 -3.48 -12.14 10.34
N PHE A 19 -3.97 -12.54 9.17
CA PHE A 19 -3.15 -12.86 8.01
C PHE A 19 -3.72 -12.18 6.77
N LEU A 20 -2.81 -11.66 5.96
CA LEU A 20 -3.00 -11.20 4.59
C LEU A 20 -1.84 -11.79 3.81
N GLU A 21 -2.09 -12.23 2.57
CA GLU A 21 -1.08 -12.87 1.76
C GLU A 21 0.11 -11.92 1.46
N PRO A 22 1.32 -12.44 1.21
CA PRO A 22 2.53 -11.64 1.13
C PRO A 22 2.73 -10.94 -0.24
N LEU A 23 1.64 -10.59 -0.94
CA LEU A 23 1.71 -9.96 -2.26
C LEU A 23 2.48 -8.62 -2.23
N GLU A 24 2.37 -7.89 -1.13
CA GLU A 24 2.97 -6.55 -0.94
C GLU A 24 3.91 -6.50 0.29
N SER A 25 4.44 -7.66 0.73
CA SER A 25 5.42 -7.76 1.83
C SER A 25 4.98 -7.08 3.15
N THR A 26 3.69 -7.10 3.49
CA THR A 26 3.12 -6.29 4.58
C THR A 26 3.11 -6.94 5.98
N SER A 27 3.48 -8.22 6.10
CA SER A 27 3.35 -8.96 7.35
C SER A 27 4.21 -8.39 8.49
N LEU A 28 5.49 -8.12 8.22
CA LEU A 28 6.40 -7.53 9.21
C LEU A 28 6.02 -6.09 9.55
N TYR A 29 5.52 -5.33 8.58
CA TYR A 29 5.00 -3.99 8.82
C TYR A 29 3.84 -4.00 9.83
N LEU A 30 2.86 -4.89 9.66
CA LEU A 30 1.72 -4.98 10.59
C LEU A 30 2.14 -5.44 12.00
N ILE A 31 3.20 -6.25 12.12
CA ILE A 31 3.81 -6.59 13.41
C ILE A 31 4.40 -5.34 14.07
N GLN A 32 5.19 -4.57 13.32
CA GLN A 32 5.80 -3.33 13.81
C GLN A 32 4.74 -2.32 14.25
N GLU A 33 3.71 -2.10 13.44
CA GLU A 33 2.57 -1.22 13.77
C GLU A 33 1.88 -1.65 15.07
N GLY A 34 1.63 -2.95 15.24
CA GLY A 34 1.04 -3.50 16.45
C GLY A 34 1.89 -3.27 17.70
N ILE A 35 3.21 -3.41 17.59
CA ILE A 35 4.15 -3.19 18.69
C ILE A 35 4.27 -1.69 19.00
N SER A 36 4.52 -0.86 17.98
CA SER A 36 4.69 0.59 18.14
C SER A 36 3.43 1.23 18.71
N ARG A 37 2.24 0.87 18.22
CA ARG A 37 0.98 1.41 18.74
C ARG A 37 0.75 1.00 20.19
N PHE A 38 1.13 -0.23 20.57
CA PHE A 38 1.02 -0.67 21.96
C PHE A 38 1.94 0.14 22.86
N ILE A 39 3.20 0.35 22.45
CA ILE A 39 4.15 1.19 23.21
C ILE A 39 3.60 2.61 23.38
N SER A 40 3.03 3.22 22.33
CA SER A 40 2.42 4.56 22.43
C SER A 40 1.19 4.63 23.34
N LEU A 41 0.51 3.49 23.55
CA LEU A 41 -0.66 3.37 24.43
C LEU A 41 -0.32 2.63 25.73
N PHE A 42 0.96 2.50 26.07
CA PHE A 42 1.37 1.69 27.22
C PHE A 42 0.81 2.31 28.51
N PRO A 43 0.05 1.53 29.31
CA PRO A 43 -0.58 2.04 30.52
C PRO A 43 0.46 2.30 31.60
N ASN A 44 0.30 3.38 32.37
CA ASN A 44 1.03 3.57 33.61
C ASN A 44 0.12 3.23 34.80
N GLY A 45 0.12 1.96 35.21
CA GLY A 45 -0.78 1.42 36.25
C GLY A 45 -1.97 0.67 35.66
N ASP A 46 -3.18 1.01 36.12
CA ASP A 46 -4.41 0.42 35.60
C ASP A 46 -4.53 0.63 34.08
N ILE A 47 -5.29 -0.25 33.42
CA ILE A 47 -5.48 -0.22 31.97
C ILE A 47 -6.91 0.23 31.66
N PRO A 48 -7.15 1.54 31.46
CA PRO A 48 -8.45 2.04 31.02
C PRO A 48 -8.91 1.36 29.74
N ASP A 49 -10.20 1.07 29.64
CA ASP A 49 -10.78 0.42 28.46
C ASP A 49 -10.60 1.24 27.18
N ILE A 50 -10.51 2.57 27.30
CA ILE A 50 -10.29 3.46 26.16
C ILE A 50 -8.98 3.16 25.41
N LEU A 51 -7.93 2.70 26.10
CA LEU A 51 -6.66 2.32 25.45
C LEU A 51 -6.85 1.12 24.52
N ARG A 52 -7.64 0.13 24.96
CA ARG A 52 -7.96 -1.05 24.14
C ARG A 52 -8.84 -0.66 22.96
N VAL A 53 -9.83 0.21 23.18
CA VAL A 53 -10.71 0.71 22.11
C VAL A 53 -9.88 1.40 21.02
N GLU A 54 -8.98 2.30 21.42
CA GLU A 54 -8.14 3.03 20.47
C GLU A 54 -7.14 2.11 19.74
N TYR A 55 -6.49 1.18 20.46
CA TYR A 55 -5.61 0.19 19.83
C TYR A 55 -6.35 -0.67 18.79
N ASN A 56 -7.54 -1.16 19.14
CA ASN A 56 -8.36 -1.99 18.27
C ASN A 56 -8.83 -1.21 17.03
N ARG A 57 -9.29 0.03 17.20
CA ARG A 57 -9.69 0.92 16.10
C ARG A 57 -8.52 1.15 15.13
N TYR A 58 -7.34 1.45 15.67
CA TYR A 58 -6.14 1.67 14.88
C TYR A 58 -5.74 0.44 14.06
N MET A 59 -5.58 -0.70 14.73
CA MET A 59 -5.13 -1.92 14.07
C MET A 59 -6.15 -2.43 13.05
N GLN A 60 -7.45 -2.31 13.33
CA GLN A 60 -8.50 -2.63 12.36
C GLN A 60 -8.32 -1.81 11.08
N LYS A 61 -8.15 -0.49 11.21
CA LYS A 61 -7.97 0.40 10.06
C LYS A 61 -6.73 0.02 9.23
N LYS A 62 -5.61 -0.31 9.88
CA LYS A 62 -4.39 -0.76 9.19
C LYS A 62 -4.61 -2.03 8.38
N PHE A 63 -5.26 -3.03 8.97
CA PHE A 63 -5.58 -4.28 8.27
C PHE A 63 -6.54 -4.05 7.10
N GLU A 64 -7.55 -3.19 7.25
CA GLU A 64 -8.49 -2.85 6.19
C GLU A 64 -7.81 -2.11 5.02
N GLN A 65 -6.92 -1.14 5.32
CA GLN A 65 -6.16 -0.42 4.30
C GLN A 65 -5.24 -1.36 3.50
N VAL A 66 -4.56 -2.30 4.17
CA VAL A 66 -3.72 -3.29 3.48
C VAL A 66 -4.57 -4.27 2.67
N ARG A 67 -5.70 -4.74 3.23
CA ARG A 67 -6.66 -5.60 2.50
C ARG A 67 -7.11 -4.93 1.22
N ASP A 68 -7.53 -3.67 1.27
CA ASP A 68 -8.04 -2.96 0.10
C ASP A 68 -6.98 -2.87 -1.01
N PHE A 69 -5.73 -2.60 -0.65
CA PHE A 69 -4.63 -2.56 -1.62
C PHE A 69 -4.30 -3.94 -2.21
N ILE A 70 -4.36 -5.01 -1.42
CA ILE A 70 -4.20 -6.38 -1.94
C ILE A 70 -5.36 -6.76 -2.85
N VAL A 71 -6.60 -6.47 -2.45
CA VAL A 71 -7.80 -6.76 -3.26
C VAL A 71 -7.76 -6.03 -4.61
N LEU A 72 -7.20 -4.80 -4.66
CA LEU A 72 -6.99 -4.08 -5.92
C LEU A 72 -6.29 -4.95 -6.96
N HIS A 73 -5.24 -5.68 -6.56
CA HIS A 73 -4.45 -6.53 -7.46
C HIS A 73 -5.26 -7.63 -8.14
N TYR A 74 -6.34 -8.08 -7.50
CA TYR A 74 -7.20 -9.12 -8.03
C TYR A 74 -8.35 -8.56 -8.87
N VAL A 75 -8.99 -7.48 -8.41
CA VAL A 75 -10.17 -6.93 -9.07
C VAL A 75 -9.82 -6.06 -10.28
N ALA A 76 -8.69 -5.35 -10.25
CA ALA A 76 -8.19 -4.56 -11.37
C ALA A 76 -7.48 -5.47 -12.37
N THR A 77 -8.23 -6.22 -13.17
CA THR A 77 -7.64 -7.17 -14.11
C THR A 77 -8.43 -7.23 -15.42
N ASN A 78 -7.71 -7.40 -16.52
CA ASN A 78 -8.29 -7.71 -17.83
C ASN A 78 -8.35 -9.22 -18.09
N ARG A 79 -7.90 -10.05 -17.14
CA ARG A 79 -7.94 -11.50 -17.26
C ARG A 79 -9.36 -12.03 -17.09
N ASP A 80 -9.76 -12.91 -17.99
CA ASP A 80 -11.02 -13.66 -17.93
C ASP A 80 -10.88 -15.11 -18.40
N ASP A 81 -9.62 -15.55 -18.54
CA ASP A 81 -9.22 -16.84 -19.10
C ASP A 81 -9.59 -18.03 -18.19
N THR A 82 -9.76 -17.81 -16.88
CA THR A 82 -10.19 -18.83 -15.92
C THR A 82 -11.41 -18.40 -15.12
N PRO A 83 -12.17 -19.36 -14.56
CA PRO A 83 -13.23 -19.05 -13.60
C PRO A 83 -12.75 -18.19 -12.42
N PHE A 84 -11.51 -18.38 -11.98
CA PHE A 84 -10.89 -17.58 -10.92
C PHE A 84 -10.82 -16.10 -11.29
N TRP A 85 -10.25 -15.75 -12.45
CA TRP A 85 -10.12 -14.35 -12.85
C TRP A 85 -11.46 -13.70 -13.18
N ARG A 86 -12.40 -14.47 -13.73
CA ARG A 86 -13.79 -14.01 -13.91
C ARG A 86 -14.50 -13.70 -12.59
N TYR A 87 -14.23 -14.47 -11.55
CA TYR A 87 -14.71 -14.17 -10.20
C TYR A 87 -14.03 -12.90 -9.64
N CYS A 88 -12.70 -12.84 -9.66
CA CYS A 88 -11.96 -11.70 -9.10
C CYS A 88 -12.36 -10.36 -9.73
N ARG A 89 -12.62 -10.31 -11.05
CA ARG A 89 -13.05 -9.07 -11.72
C ARG A 89 -14.50 -8.66 -11.43
N SER A 90 -15.33 -9.55 -10.89
CA SER A 90 -16.77 -9.32 -10.70
C SER A 90 -17.23 -9.38 -9.24
N MET A 91 -16.35 -9.77 -8.31
CA MET A 91 -16.65 -9.78 -6.88
C MET A 91 -16.92 -8.36 -6.37
N SER A 92 -17.82 -8.26 -5.38
CA SER A 92 -18.02 -7.02 -4.63
C SER A 92 -16.75 -6.67 -3.85
N VAL A 93 -16.41 -5.39 -3.80
CA VAL A 93 -15.28 -4.88 -3.03
C VAL A 93 -15.77 -3.93 -1.93
N PRO A 94 -14.96 -3.65 -0.90
CA PRO A 94 -15.30 -2.65 0.11
C PRO A 94 -15.50 -1.25 -0.50
N ASP A 95 -16.45 -0.49 0.02
CA ASP A 95 -16.77 0.87 -0.44
C ASP A 95 -15.54 1.79 -0.47
N SER A 96 -14.63 1.63 0.50
CA SER A 96 -13.36 2.35 0.56
C SER A 96 -12.47 2.13 -0.66
N LEU A 97 -12.39 0.88 -1.14
CA LEU A 97 -11.63 0.53 -2.34
C LEU A 97 -12.38 0.99 -3.59
N GLN A 98 -13.69 0.72 -3.67
CA GLN A 98 -14.52 1.13 -4.80
C GLN A 98 -14.41 2.64 -5.04
N HIS A 99 -14.55 3.44 -3.98
CA HIS A 99 -14.42 4.88 -4.04
C HIS A 99 -13.05 5.34 -4.58
N LYS A 100 -11.93 4.75 -4.10
CA LYS A 100 -10.59 5.08 -4.61
C LYS A 100 -10.44 4.73 -6.09
N MET A 101 -10.92 3.56 -6.51
CA MET A 101 -10.85 3.11 -7.90
C MET A 101 -11.66 4.01 -8.83
N GLU A 102 -12.88 4.38 -8.43
CA GLU A 102 -13.76 5.26 -9.21
C GLU A 102 -13.19 6.67 -9.30
N LEU A 103 -12.73 7.24 -8.19
CA LEU A 103 -12.10 8.56 -8.19
C LEU A 103 -10.89 8.61 -9.13
N PHE A 104 -10.04 7.58 -9.09
CA PHE A 104 -8.90 7.51 -9.98
C PHE A 104 -9.32 7.32 -11.44
N ARG A 105 -10.27 6.44 -11.72
CA ARG A 105 -10.78 6.20 -13.07
C ARG A 105 -11.42 7.46 -13.67
N GLU A 106 -12.15 8.24 -12.89
CA GLU A 106 -12.83 9.43 -13.40
C GLU A 106 -11.89 10.64 -13.53
N THR A 107 -10.96 10.83 -12.59
CA THR A 107 -10.20 12.09 -12.51
C THR A 107 -8.68 11.93 -12.38
N GLY A 108 -8.16 10.72 -12.28
CA GLY A 108 -6.73 10.45 -12.07
C GLY A 108 -6.22 10.86 -10.68
N ARG A 109 -7.14 11.07 -9.72
CA ARG A 109 -6.80 11.55 -8.38
C ARG A 109 -6.76 10.40 -7.38
N ILE A 110 -5.77 10.44 -6.50
CA ILE A 110 -5.64 9.56 -5.34
C ILE A 110 -5.32 10.42 -4.12
N PHE A 111 -6.05 10.16 -3.04
CA PHE A 111 -5.78 10.73 -1.74
C PHE A 111 -5.39 9.63 -0.76
N ARG A 112 -4.49 10.00 0.15
CA ARG A 112 -4.13 9.21 1.31
C ARG A 112 -5.06 9.61 2.45
N TYR A 113 -5.67 8.64 3.11
CA TYR A 113 -6.47 8.87 4.30
C TYR A 113 -5.72 8.37 5.53
N ASP A 114 -5.75 9.13 6.63
CA ASP A 114 -5.04 8.80 7.86
C ASP A 114 -3.55 8.47 7.60
N ASP A 115 -3.01 7.51 8.37
CA ASP A 115 -1.66 7.00 8.25
C ASP A 115 -1.58 5.76 7.34
N GLU A 116 -2.22 5.76 6.16
CA GLU A 116 -2.14 4.61 5.21
C GLU A 116 -0.69 4.18 4.93
N LEU A 117 -0.44 2.87 4.86
CA LEU A 117 0.85 2.30 4.47
C LEU A 117 1.23 2.71 3.04
N PHE A 118 0.32 2.48 2.10
CA PHE A 118 0.59 2.70 0.68
C PHE A 118 0.41 4.18 0.32
N ALA A 119 1.50 4.79 -0.12
CA ALA A 119 1.50 6.18 -0.54
C ALA A 119 0.84 6.34 -1.92
N ARG A 120 0.58 7.60 -2.29
CA ARG A 120 0.00 7.96 -3.59
C ARG A 120 0.70 7.30 -4.79
N PRO A 121 2.05 7.27 -4.87
CA PRO A 121 2.74 6.62 -5.99
C PRO A 121 2.43 5.13 -6.12
N SER A 122 2.25 4.40 -5.00
CA SER A 122 1.92 2.96 -5.02
C SER A 122 0.56 2.71 -5.67
N TRP A 123 -0.47 3.47 -5.26
CA TRP A 123 -1.79 3.38 -5.86
C TRP A 123 -1.77 3.74 -7.36
N VAL A 124 -1.06 4.80 -7.74
CA VAL A 124 -0.93 5.20 -9.15
C VAL A 124 -0.23 4.11 -9.97
N ALA A 125 0.87 3.54 -9.46
CA ALA A 125 1.62 2.50 -10.14
C ALA A 125 0.77 1.24 -10.38
N VAL A 126 0.07 0.76 -9.35
CA VAL A 126 -0.78 -0.43 -9.46
C VAL A 126 -1.98 -0.17 -10.36
N MET A 127 -2.71 0.92 -10.16
CA MET A 127 -3.91 1.22 -10.96
C MET A 127 -3.58 1.41 -12.45
N LEU A 128 -2.54 2.19 -12.78
CA LEU A 128 -2.11 2.34 -14.17
C LEU A 128 -1.54 1.04 -14.74
N GLY A 129 -0.68 0.35 -13.98
CA GLY A 129 -0.07 -0.92 -14.38
C GLY A 129 -1.10 -2.02 -14.64
N GLN A 130 -2.24 -1.96 -13.98
CA GLN A 130 -3.36 -2.89 -14.15
C GLN A 130 -4.47 -2.38 -15.08
N GLY A 131 -4.23 -1.27 -15.79
CA GLY A 131 -5.11 -0.78 -16.86
C GLY A 131 -6.31 0.06 -16.41
N ILE A 132 -6.36 0.51 -15.16
CA ILE A 132 -7.30 1.55 -14.75
C ILE A 132 -6.77 2.90 -15.25
N MET A 133 -7.25 3.31 -16.44
CA MET A 133 -6.86 4.58 -17.05
C MET A 133 -7.81 5.71 -16.63
N PRO A 134 -7.29 6.85 -16.16
CA PRO A 134 -8.09 8.04 -15.94
C PRO A 134 -8.77 8.54 -17.22
N LYS A 135 -10.07 8.84 -17.16
CA LYS A 135 -10.84 9.40 -18.28
C LYS A 135 -10.53 10.87 -18.55
N ARG A 136 -9.98 11.58 -17.57
CA ARG A 136 -9.73 13.02 -17.61
C ARG A 136 -8.33 13.33 -17.13
N CYS A 137 -7.73 14.34 -17.77
CA CYS A 137 -6.51 14.98 -17.29
C CYS A 137 -6.86 16.12 -16.33
N ASP A 138 -5.95 16.45 -15.41
CA ASP A 138 -6.14 17.62 -14.55
C ASP A 138 -6.10 18.91 -15.40
N PRO A 139 -7.03 19.86 -15.21
CA PRO A 139 -7.09 21.10 -15.99
C PRO A 139 -5.80 21.92 -15.96
N ILE A 140 -5.06 21.90 -14.85
CA ILE A 140 -3.80 22.62 -14.72
C ILE A 140 -2.77 22.04 -15.69
N VAL A 141 -2.70 20.72 -15.80
CA VAL A 141 -1.78 20.03 -16.73
C VAL A 141 -2.24 20.21 -18.18
N ALA A 142 -3.55 20.17 -18.43
CA ALA A 142 -4.12 20.37 -19.76
C ALA A 142 -3.85 21.77 -20.35
N ALA A 143 -3.59 22.77 -19.51
CA ALA A 143 -3.23 24.12 -19.93
C ALA A 143 -1.74 24.28 -20.33
N LEU A 144 -0.89 23.30 -20.04
CA LEU A 144 0.54 23.36 -20.34
C LEU A 144 0.81 23.00 -21.81
N PRO A 145 1.76 23.66 -22.50
CA PRO A 145 2.16 23.26 -23.85
C PRO A 145 2.72 21.83 -23.85
N ALA A 146 2.18 20.96 -24.72
CA ALA A 146 2.57 19.55 -24.77
C ALA A 146 4.07 19.33 -24.95
N ARG A 147 4.74 20.20 -25.71
CA ARG A 147 6.20 20.18 -25.90
C ARG A 147 6.96 20.38 -24.58
N ASP A 148 6.47 21.25 -23.70
CA ASP A 148 7.14 21.59 -22.44
C ASP A 148 7.00 20.42 -21.46
N VAL A 149 5.82 19.79 -21.44
CA VAL A 149 5.57 18.55 -20.70
C VAL A 149 6.47 17.41 -21.20
N ALA A 150 6.54 17.19 -22.51
CA ALA A 150 7.38 16.16 -23.11
C ALA A 150 8.87 16.38 -22.79
N ASN A 151 9.35 17.62 -22.90
CA ASN A 151 10.73 17.97 -22.55
C ASN A 151 11.01 17.69 -21.07
N SER A 152 10.12 18.10 -20.16
CA SER A 152 10.27 17.86 -18.72
C SER A 152 10.34 16.36 -18.40
N LEU A 153 9.44 15.55 -18.97
CA LEU A 153 9.44 14.10 -18.80
C LEU A 153 10.71 13.46 -19.36
N GLN A 154 11.18 13.92 -20.53
CA GLN A 154 12.43 13.41 -21.12
C GLN A 154 13.65 13.76 -20.26
N SER A 155 13.73 14.97 -19.72
CA SER A 155 14.79 15.37 -18.80
C SER A 155 14.79 14.53 -17.53
N MET A 156 13.61 14.27 -16.94
CA MET A 156 13.47 13.39 -15.78
C MET A 156 13.93 11.96 -16.11
N ALA A 157 13.50 11.40 -17.25
CA ALA A 157 13.87 10.06 -17.67
C ALA A 157 15.39 9.93 -17.88
N SER A 158 16.02 10.91 -18.53
CA SER A 158 17.48 10.92 -18.71
C SER A 158 18.21 11.00 -17.36
N ALA A 159 17.79 11.89 -16.47
CA ALA A 159 18.39 12.01 -15.14
C ALA A 159 18.28 10.71 -14.32
N MET A 160 17.13 10.03 -14.37
CA MET A 160 16.94 8.74 -13.72
C MET A 160 17.85 7.66 -14.31
N LYS A 161 17.97 7.61 -15.64
CA LYS A 161 18.86 6.66 -16.34
C LYS A 161 20.34 6.89 -15.99
N ASP A 162 20.76 8.15 -15.97
CA ASP A 162 22.14 8.53 -15.64
C ASP A 162 22.47 8.29 -14.16
N ALA A 163 21.50 8.45 -13.26
CA ALA A 163 21.67 8.06 -11.86
C ALA A 163 21.83 6.54 -11.74
N ALA A 164 20.93 5.76 -12.34
CA ALA A 164 20.94 4.30 -12.28
C ALA A 164 22.22 3.70 -12.89
N SER A 165 22.73 4.25 -14.00
CA SER A 165 23.94 3.74 -14.68
C SER A 165 25.22 3.93 -13.86
N ARG A 166 25.21 4.88 -12.91
CA ARG A 166 26.34 5.15 -11.99
C ARG A 166 26.27 4.35 -10.70
N MET A 167 25.16 3.65 -10.43
CA MET A 167 25.03 2.81 -9.24
C MET A 167 25.73 1.47 -9.45
N PRO A 168 26.36 0.89 -8.39
CA PRO A 168 26.84 -0.47 -8.47
C PRO A 168 25.67 -1.43 -8.70
N THR A 169 25.95 -2.59 -9.28
CA THR A 169 24.98 -3.67 -9.32
C THR A 169 24.63 -4.13 -7.90
N HIS A 170 23.45 -4.71 -7.73
CA HIS A 170 23.01 -5.21 -6.43
C HIS A 170 24.03 -6.19 -5.82
N ALA A 171 24.58 -7.11 -6.63
CA ALA A 171 25.60 -8.06 -6.18
C ALA A 171 26.89 -7.37 -5.72
N SER A 172 27.37 -6.37 -6.46
CA SER A 172 28.57 -5.60 -6.09
C SER A 172 28.37 -4.79 -4.81
N PHE A 173 27.17 -4.24 -4.59
CA PHE A 173 26.83 -3.53 -3.36
C PHE A 173 26.82 -4.50 -2.17
N ILE A 174 26.16 -5.65 -2.27
CA ILE A 174 26.14 -6.66 -1.19
C ILE A 174 27.57 -7.09 -0.85
N ALA A 175 28.38 -7.45 -1.85
CA ALA A 175 29.74 -7.94 -1.64
C ALA A 175 30.64 -6.92 -0.91
N SER A 176 30.44 -5.62 -1.15
CA SER A 176 31.26 -4.56 -0.56
C SER A 176 30.72 -4.00 0.76
N TYR A 177 29.41 -4.07 1.02
CA TYR A 177 28.77 -3.41 2.16
C TYR A 177 28.31 -4.39 3.25
N CYS A 178 27.68 -5.50 2.87
CA CYS A 178 26.99 -6.38 3.80
C CYS A 178 27.07 -7.86 3.37
N ALA A 179 28.26 -8.30 2.96
CA ALA A 179 28.49 -9.68 2.62
C ALA A 179 28.17 -10.56 3.85
N ALA A 180 27.31 -11.56 3.66
CA ALA A 180 27.08 -12.56 4.69
C ALA A 180 28.36 -13.38 4.88
N THR A 181 28.78 -13.62 6.11
CA THR A 181 29.80 -14.62 6.41
C THR A 181 29.24 -15.99 6.04
N GLU A 182 30.00 -16.78 5.27
CA GLU A 182 29.72 -18.21 5.14
C GLU A 182 29.75 -18.83 6.54
N GLY A 183 28.65 -19.47 6.93
CA GLY A 183 28.47 -20.11 8.23
C GLY A 183 29.11 -21.48 8.32
#